data_AF-A0A817NJW6-F1
#
_entry.id   AF-A0A817NJW6-F1
#
_cell.length_a   1.000
_cell.length_b   1.000
_cell.length_c   1.000
_cell.angle_alpha   90.00
_cell.angle_beta   90.00
_cell.angle_gamma   90.00
#
_symmetry.space_group_name_H-M   'P 1'
#
loop_
_entity.id
_entity.type
_entity.pdbx_description
1 polymer ?
#
loop_
_entity_poly.entity_id
_entity_poly.type
_entity_poly.pdbx_seq_one_letter_code
_entity_poly.pdbx_strand_id
1 'polypeptide(L)'
;TPIAIIPNSQQPIPSTISSELINLVSTPSGLVVLDVSGGILLILSTPPSYYASTDPNLAPGSIAIPSISTTQSCLVGMMKGDAGLHPCSLCPRGWRSSVGSINCTVCNASTFCPPGAVAEVSQTELQTISQAYPYYKNPDTTQCLVEPM
;
A
#
# COMPACT_ATOMS: atom_id res chain seq x y z
N THR A 1 -3.83 -3.95 16.69
CA THR A 1 -3.72 -4.37 15.27
C THR A 1 -2.26 -4.28 14.86
N PRO A 2 -1.74 -5.18 14.01
CA PRO A 2 -0.36 -5.08 13.52
C PRO A 2 -0.20 -3.77 12.72
N ILE A 3 0.86 -3.02 13.01
CA ILE A 3 1.14 -1.71 12.39
C ILE A 3 1.91 -1.83 11.07
N ALA A 4 2.51 -2.99 10.80
CA ALA A 4 3.23 -3.31 9.57
C ALA A 4 3.25 -4.82 9.34
N ILE A 5 3.34 -5.24 8.09
CA ILE A 5 3.59 -6.63 7.68
C ILE A 5 4.87 -6.62 6.86
N ILE A 6 5.80 -7.50 7.21
CA ILE A 6 7.12 -7.61 6.57
C ILE A 6 7.41 -9.10 6.36
N PRO A 7 7.91 -9.50 5.18
CA PRO A 7 8.11 -8.67 3.98
C PRO A 7 6.78 -8.25 3.32
N ASN A 8 6.82 -7.24 2.47
CA ASN A 8 5.68 -6.79 1.67
C ASN A 8 6.13 -6.35 0.27
N SER A 9 5.19 -5.91 -0.58
CA SER A 9 5.49 -5.51 -1.97
C SER A 9 6.44 -4.32 -2.10
N GLN A 10 6.60 -3.49 -1.06
CA GLN A 10 7.53 -2.36 -1.02
C GLN A 10 8.89 -2.74 -0.39
N GLN A 11 8.95 -3.91 0.25
CA GLN A 11 10.11 -4.43 0.98
C GLN A 11 10.39 -5.87 0.53
N PRO A 12 10.80 -6.08 -0.74
CA PRO A 12 11.16 -7.40 -1.23
C PRO A 12 12.37 -7.93 -0.46
N ILE A 13 12.44 -9.24 -0.25
CA ILE A 13 13.64 -9.88 0.33
C ILE A 13 14.75 -9.77 -0.72
N PRO A 14 15.88 -9.09 -0.43
CA PRO A 14 17.01 -9.02 -1.36
C PRO A 14 17.56 -10.42 -1.66
N SER A 15 18.11 -10.64 -2.86
CA SER A 15 18.66 -11.95 -3.26
C SER A 15 19.86 -12.41 -2.41
N THR A 16 20.47 -11.50 -1.65
CA THR A 16 21.49 -11.77 -0.64
C THR A 16 20.96 -12.44 0.62
N ILE A 17 19.64 -12.51 0.79
CA ILE A 17 18.94 -13.07 1.95
C ILE A 17 18.13 -14.29 1.51
N SER A 18 18.29 -15.41 2.23
CA SER A 18 17.50 -16.62 2.02
C SER A 18 16.02 -16.39 2.34
N SER A 19 15.13 -17.06 1.63
CA SER A 19 13.69 -17.08 1.97
C SER A 19 13.40 -17.85 3.25
N GLU A 20 14.37 -18.63 3.76
CA GLU A 20 14.28 -19.31 5.05
C GLU A 20 14.84 -18.41 6.16
N LEU A 21 13.93 -17.88 6.97
CA LEU A 21 14.23 -16.94 8.04
C LEU A 21 14.36 -17.68 9.38
N ILE A 22 15.46 -17.44 10.11
CA ILE A 22 15.66 -17.99 11.46
C ILE A 22 14.90 -17.15 12.49
N ASN A 23 15.13 -15.84 12.48
CA ASN A 23 14.65 -14.96 13.55
C ASN A 23 14.41 -13.54 13.06
N LEU A 24 13.55 -12.85 13.79
CA LEU A 24 13.11 -11.50 13.52
C LEU A 24 13.11 -10.70 14.82
N VAL A 25 14.03 -9.74 14.92
CA VAL A 25 14.22 -8.92 16.13
C VAL A 25 13.73 -7.51 15.85
N SER A 26 12.69 -7.09 16.56
CA SER A 26 12.16 -5.72 16.47
C SER A 26 12.78 -4.83 17.55
N THR A 27 13.17 -3.62 17.14
CA THR A 27 13.64 -2.56 18.02
C THR A 27 12.82 -1.29 17.77
N PRO A 28 12.88 -0.27 18.66
CA PRO A 28 12.21 1.02 18.39
C PRO A 28 12.70 1.72 17.12
N SER A 29 13.93 1.42 16.68
CA SER A 29 14.57 2.06 15.52
C SER A 29 14.49 1.23 14.24
N GLY A 30 14.05 -0.03 14.31
CA GLY A 30 14.04 -0.88 13.13
C GLY A 30 13.72 -2.35 13.40
N LEU A 31 14.06 -3.16 12.41
CA LEU A 31 13.80 -4.57 12.36
C LEU A 31 15.02 -5.27 11.78
N VAL A 32 15.49 -6.31 12.47
CA VAL A 32 16.58 -7.16 12.00
C VAL A 32 16.00 -8.51 11.65
N VAL A 33 16.22 -8.95 10.41
CA VAL A 33 15.87 -10.27 9.92
C VAL A 33 17.15 -11.07 9.73
N LEU A 34 17.18 -12.27 10.32
CA LEU A 34 18.30 -13.20 10.23
C LEU A 34 17.85 -14.42 9.44
N ASP A 35 18.65 -14.84 8.47
CA ASP A 35 18.37 -16.03 7.66
C ASP A 35 19.25 -17.23 8.04
N VAL A 36 18.93 -18.39 7.46
CA VAL A 36 19.66 -19.65 7.69
C VAL A 36 21.10 -19.69 7.15
N SER A 37 21.40 -18.80 6.21
CA SER A 37 22.69 -18.68 5.53
C SER A 37 23.63 -17.67 6.20
N GLY A 38 23.22 -17.05 7.32
CA GLY A 38 23.96 -15.99 8.00
C GLY A 38 23.78 -14.60 7.39
N GLY A 39 22.82 -14.45 6.48
CA GLY A 39 22.37 -13.18 5.93
C GLY A 39 21.65 -12.34 7.00
N ILE A 40 21.90 -11.04 6.95
CA ILE A 40 21.34 -10.06 7.89
C ILE A 40 20.69 -8.95 7.07
N LEU A 41 19.38 -8.78 7.23
CA LEU A 41 18.60 -7.69 6.65
C LEU A 41 18.19 -6.71 7.74
N LEU A 42 18.62 -5.47 7.63
CA LEU A 42 18.21 -4.38 8.50
C LEU A 42 17.19 -3.50 7.78
N ILE A 43 16.00 -3.41 8.37
CA ILE A 43 14.95 -2.49 7.93
C ILE A 43 14.85 -1.38 8.97
N LEU A 44 15.19 -0.16 8.58
CA LEU A 44 15.28 0.98 9.48
C LEU A 44 14.00 1.80 9.47
N SER A 45 13.61 2.33 10.63
CA SER A 45 12.48 3.23 10.75
C SER A 45 12.70 4.48 9.89
N THR A 46 11.66 4.91 9.19
CA THR A 46 11.71 6.10 8.34
C THR A 46 10.81 7.21 8.87
N PRO A 47 11.15 8.50 8.62
CA PRO A 47 10.30 9.62 9.00
C PRO A 47 8.94 9.59 8.27
N PRO A 48 7.98 10.45 8.69
CA PRO A 48 6.75 10.67 7.94
C PRO A 48 7.05 10.98 6.47
N SER A 49 6.12 10.62 5.58
CA SER A 49 6.25 10.75 4.12
C SER A 49 7.23 9.79 3.42
N TYR A 50 7.98 8.96 4.16
CA TYR A 50 8.90 7.98 3.59
C TYR A 50 8.65 6.55 4.09
N TYR A 51 8.89 5.54 3.27
CA TYR A 51 8.93 4.12 3.65
C TYR A 51 10.34 3.56 3.51
N ALA A 52 10.64 2.47 4.23
CA ALA A 52 11.90 1.75 4.07
C ALA A 52 11.78 0.79 2.89
N SER A 53 12.63 0.93 1.86
CA SER A 53 12.69 0.05 0.70
C SER A 53 13.93 -0.83 0.75
N THR A 54 13.76 -2.09 0.34
CA THR A 54 14.86 -3.06 0.17
C THR A 54 15.04 -3.46 -1.30
N ASP A 55 14.27 -2.85 -2.22
CA ASP A 55 14.40 -3.07 -3.66
C ASP A 55 15.80 -2.64 -4.12
N PRO A 56 16.63 -3.54 -4.70
CA PRO A 56 18.00 -3.22 -5.11
C PRO A 56 18.10 -2.09 -6.15
N ASN A 57 17.04 -1.81 -6.90
CA ASN A 57 17.01 -0.71 -7.86
C ASN A 57 16.88 0.65 -7.17
N LEU A 58 16.18 0.70 -6.03
CA LEU A 58 15.93 1.90 -5.23
C LEU A 58 16.89 1.99 -4.02
N ALA A 59 17.46 0.85 -3.63
CA ALA A 59 18.30 0.66 -2.47
C ALA A 59 19.59 -0.06 -2.91
N PRO A 60 20.57 0.61 -3.52
CA PRO A 60 21.82 -0.03 -3.91
C PRO A 60 22.56 -0.68 -2.72
N GLY A 61 22.30 -0.22 -1.50
CA GLY A 61 22.84 -0.83 -0.27
C GLY A 61 22.19 -2.16 0.12
N SER A 62 21.10 -2.58 -0.53
CA SER A 62 20.43 -3.86 -0.23
C SER A 62 21.09 -5.07 -0.90
N ILE A 63 22.12 -4.86 -1.74
CA ILE A 63 22.92 -5.93 -2.37
C ILE A 63 24.20 -6.27 -1.58
N ALA A 64 24.48 -5.56 -0.48
CA ALA A 64 25.60 -5.82 0.41
C ALA A 64 25.16 -6.65 1.62
N ILE A 65 26.12 -7.22 2.36
CA ILE A 65 25.86 -7.87 3.66
C ILE A 65 26.53 -7.01 4.76
N PRO A 66 25.78 -6.55 5.77
CA PRO A 66 24.33 -6.70 5.91
C PRO A 66 23.56 -5.92 4.84
N SER A 67 22.41 -6.44 4.41
CA SER A 67 21.52 -5.76 3.48
C SER A 67 20.72 -4.73 4.26
N ILE A 68 20.81 -3.46 3.86
CA ILE A 68 20.20 -2.35 4.62
C ILE A 68 19.14 -1.68 3.76
N SER A 69 17.94 -1.48 4.32
CA SER A 69 16.87 -0.73 3.67
C SER A 69 17.26 0.73 3.46
N THR A 70 16.85 1.33 2.36
CA THR A 70 16.97 2.77 2.14
C THR A 70 15.62 3.48 2.26
N THR A 71 15.67 4.75 2.64
CA THR A 71 14.49 5.59 2.77
C THR A 71 13.98 5.99 1.39
N GLN A 72 12.71 5.73 1.09
CA GLN A 72 12.06 6.16 -0.16
C GLN A 72 10.78 6.94 0.07
N SER A 73 10.57 7.97 -0.74
CA SER A 73 9.41 8.85 -0.60
C SER A 73 8.13 8.11 -0.99
N CYS A 74 7.04 8.38 -0.29
CA CYS A 74 5.73 7.89 -0.69
C CYS A 74 5.37 8.42 -2.07
N LEU A 75 4.89 7.52 -2.93
CA LEU A 75 4.40 7.87 -4.25
C LEU A 75 3.16 8.79 -4.16
N VAL A 76 2.87 9.47 -5.25
CA VAL A 76 1.62 10.22 -5.43
C VAL A 76 0.40 9.34 -5.13
N GLY A 77 -0.64 9.91 -4.53
CA GLY A 77 -1.82 9.15 -4.09
C GLY A 77 -1.62 8.32 -2.82
N MET A 78 -0.41 8.30 -2.25
CA MET A 78 -0.12 7.67 -0.95
C MET A 78 0.29 8.70 0.10
N MET A 79 0.22 8.30 1.37
CA MET A 79 0.59 9.12 2.52
C MET A 79 1.24 8.29 3.62
N LYS A 80 1.99 8.96 4.50
CA LYS A 80 2.50 8.36 5.73
C LYS A 80 2.62 9.43 6.82
N GLY A 81 1.69 9.41 7.76
CA GLY A 81 1.58 10.40 8.85
C GLY A 81 2.66 10.27 9.92
N ASP A 82 3.02 9.02 10.24
CA ASP A 82 3.86 8.70 11.38
C ASP A 82 5.24 8.20 10.96
N ALA A 83 6.20 8.33 11.87
CA ALA A 83 7.50 7.68 11.74
C ALA A 83 7.38 6.19 12.06
N GLY A 84 8.15 5.35 11.38
CA GLY A 84 8.11 3.91 11.59
C GLY A 84 8.49 3.09 10.37
N LEU A 85 8.30 1.78 10.48
CA LEU A 85 8.57 0.80 9.43
C LEU A 85 7.36 0.54 8.52
N HIS A 86 6.21 1.12 8.85
CA HIS A 86 4.97 0.85 8.14
C HIS A 86 5.01 1.40 6.72
N PRO A 87 4.34 0.72 5.77
CA PRO A 87 4.29 1.18 4.38
C PRO A 87 3.52 2.49 4.25
N CYS A 88 3.68 3.13 3.10
CA CYS A 88 2.80 4.24 2.72
C CYS A 88 1.38 3.71 2.49
N SER A 89 0.39 4.42 3.04
CA SER A 89 -1.03 4.09 2.91
C SER A 89 -1.66 4.81 1.73
N LEU A 90 -2.55 4.14 1.00
CA LEU A 90 -3.31 4.78 -0.08
C LEU A 90 -4.28 5.82 0.47
N CYS A 91 -4.38 6.97 -0.20
CA CYS A 91 -5.42 7.94 0.10
C CYS A 91 -6.81 7.36 -0.22
N PRO A 92 -7.79 7.51 0.69
CA PRO A 92 -9.14 7.01 0.47
C PRO A 92 -9.86 7.80 -0.63
N ARG A 93 -11.00 7.27 -1.09
CA ARG A 93 -11.85 7.95 -2.08
C ARG A 93 -12.19 9.39 -1.66
N GLY A 94 -12.18 10.32 -2.60
CA GLY A 94 -12.43 11.74 -2.33
C GLY A 94 -11.21 12.51 -1.79
N TRP A 95 -10.05 11.86 -1.70
CA TRP A 95 -8.81 12.48 -1.26
C TRP A 95 -7.69 12.26 -2.28
N ARG A 96 -6.74 13.20 -2.33
CA ARG A 96 -5.55 13.16 -3.19
C ARG A 96 -4.28 13.47 -2.40
N SER A 97 -3.13 13.08 -2.92
CA SER A 97 -1.84 13.50 -2.36
C SER A 97 -0.77 13.65 -3.42
N SER A 98 0.18 14.55 -3.16
CA SER A 98 1.41 14.69 -3.95
C SER A 98 2.51 13.77 -3.41
N VAL A 99 3.61 13.64 -4.16
CA VAL A 99 4.79 12.88 -3.73
C VAL A 99 5.23 13.35 -2.34
N GLY A 100 5.53 12.40 -1.46
CA GLY A 100 6.04 12.70 -0.12
C GLY A 100 5.03 13.44 0.78
N SER A 101 3.74 13.21 0.59
CA SER A 101 2.72 13.78 1.47
C SER A 101 2.62 13.03 2.80
N ILE A 102 2.50 13.79 3.88
CA ILE A 102 2.27 13.25 5.23
C ILE A 102 0.77 12.97 5.43
N ASN A 103 -0.08 13.79 4.81
CA ASN A 103 -1.53 13.70 4.87
C ASN A 103 -2.14 13.76 3.47
N CYS A 104 -3.33 13.19 3.31
CA CYS A 104 -4.12 13.40 2.10
C CYS A 104 -4.87 14.73 2.18
N THR A 105 -5.13 15.33 1.03
CA THR A 105 -5.93 16.55 0.86
C THR A 105 -7.28 16.18 0.28
N VAL A 106 -8.36 16.77 0.80
CA VAL A 106 -9.72 16.56 0.28
C VAL A 106 -9.81 17.13 -1.15
N CYS A 107 -10.48 16.40 -2.04
CA CYS A 107 -10.77 16.86 -3.39
C CYS A 107 -11.98 17.80 -3.41
N ASN A 108 -12.10 18.63 -4.44
CA ASN A 108 -13.26 19.51 -4.58
C ASN A 108 -14.57 18.71 -4.70
N ALA A 109 -15.66 19.28 -4.20
CA ALA A 109 -16.97 18.60 -4.21
C ALA A 109 -17.52 18.36 -5.63
N SER A 110 -17.07 19.13 -6.62
CA SER A 110 -17.43 19.00 -8.04
C SER A 110 -16.50 18.06 -8.83
N THR A 111 -15.52 17.45 -8.17
CA THR A 111 -14.56 16.56 -8.81
C THR A 111 -14.62 15.17 -8.19
N PHE A 112 -14.09 14.20 -8.91
CA PHE A 112 -13.99 12.82 -8.47
C PHE A 112 -12.53 12.47 -8.20
N CYS A 113 -12.29 11.85 -7.05
CA CYS A 113 -10.99 11.29 -6.71
C CYS A 113 -11.15 9.80 -6.40
N PRO A 114 -10.64 8.92 -7.28
CA PRO A 114 -10.54 7.51 -6.94
C PRO A 114 -9.56 7.30 -5.77
N PRO A 115 -9.59 6.14 -5.10
CA PRO A 115 -8.54 5.77 -4.16
C PRO A 115 -7.15 5.89 -4.81
N GLY A 116 -6.20 6.52 -4.12
CA GLY A 116 -4.88 6.80 -4.69
C GLY A 116 -4.83 7.92 -5.74
N ALA A 117 -5.79 8.85 -5.73
CA ALA A 117 -5.81 9.95 -6.69
C ALA A 117 -4.56 10.84 -6.60
N VAL A 118 -3.96 11.11 -7.76
CA VAL A 118 -2.82 12.03 -7.94
C VAL A 118 -3.29 13.42 -8.32
N ALA A 119 -4.43 13.50 -8.99
CA ALA A 119 -5.09 14.70 -9.46
C ALA A 119 -6.61 14.48 -9.40
N GLU A 120 -7.33 15.59 -9.42
CA GLU A 120 -8.79 15.58 -9.44
C GLU A 120 -9.28 15.30 -10.86
N VAL A 121 -10.27 14.42 -11.00
CA VAL A 121 -10.92 14.13 -12.29
C VAL A 121 -12.22 14.92 -12.37
N SER A 122 -12.44 15.61 -13.50
CA SER A 122 -13.69 16.34 -13.70
C SER A 122 -14.85 15.36 -13.91
N GLN A 123 -16.01 15.62 -13.32
CA GLN A 123 -17.20 14.80 -13.55
C GLN A 123 -17.62 14.77 -15.03
N THR A 124 -17.30 15.79 -15.81
CA THR A 124 -17.57 15.85 -17.25
C THR A 124 -16.76 14.82 -18.04
N GLU A 125 -15.63 14.36 -17.50
CA GLU A 125 -14.75 13.37 -18.13
C GLU A 125 -15.14 11.93 -17.77
N LEU A 126 -16.02 11.76 -16.78
CA LEU A 126 -16.49 10.44 -16.35
C LEU A 126 -17.67 9.98 -17.22
N GLN A 127 -17.44 8.95 -18.02
CA GLN A 127 -18.52 8.27 -18.72
C GLN A 127 -19.43 7.56 -17.72
N THR A 128 -20.70 7.92 -17.70
CA THR A 128 -21.71 7.24 -16.88
C THR A 128 -22.13 5.96 -17.61
N ILE A 129 -21.63 4.81 -17.16
CA ILE A 129 -22.07 3.51 -17.68
C ILE A 129 -23.17 2.98 -16.77
N SER A 130 -24.40 2.96 -17.28
CA SER A 130 -25.51 2.28 -16.62
C SER A 130 -25.42 0.78 -16.93
N GLN A 131 -25.10 -0.02 -15.92
CA GLN A 131 -25.04 -1.47 -16.03
C GLN A 131 -26.14 -2.09 -15.16
N ALA A 132 -27.11 -2.73 -15.80
CA ALA A 132 -28.10 -3.56 -15.15
C ALA A 132 -27.67 -5.02 -15.31
N TYR A 133 -27.30 -5.66 -14.20
CA TYR A 133 -27.13 -7.11 -14.18
C TYR A 133 -28.50 -7.73 -13.90
N PRO A 134 -29.04 -8.60 -14.78
CA PRO A 134 -30.22 -9.36 -14.43
C PRO A 134 -29.89 -10.20 -13.20
N TYR A 135 -30.69 -10.05 -12.15
CA TYR A 135 -30.56 -10.87 -10.95
C TYR A 135 -30.72 -12.34 -11.37
N TYR A 136 -29.81 -13.20 -10.90
CA TYR A 136 -29.87 -14.63 -11.21
C TYR A 136 -31.19 -15.19 -10.65
N LYS A 137 -32.12 -15.51 -11.57
CA LYS A 137 -33.39 -16.13 -11.20
C LYS A 137 -33.13 -17.60 -10.96
N ASN A 138 -33.19 -18.00 -9.69
CA ASN A 138 -33.11 -19.41 -9.32
C ASN A 138 -34.32 -20.14 -9.95
N PRO A 139 -34.13 -21.23 -10.70
CA PRO A 139 -35.23 -21.92 -11.39
C PRO A 139 -36.26 -22.55 -10.43
N ASP A 140 -35.96 -22.67 -9.14
CA ASP A 140 -36.84 -23.27 -8.13
C ASP A 140 -37.76 -22.29 -7.38
N THR A 141 -37.71 -20.99 -7.69
CA THR A 141 -38.60 -19.98 -7.05
C THR A 141 -39.74 -19.55 -7.97
N THR A 142 -40.62 -20.50 -8.30
CA THR A 142 -41.98 -20.23 -8.79
C THR A 142 -42.94 -20.15 -7.59
N GLN A 143 -42.82 -19.07 -6.82
CA GLN A 143 -43.79 -18.52 -5.86
C GLN A 143 -43.03 -17.34 -5.20
N CYS A 144 -43.30 -16.09 -5.54
CA CYS A 144 -44.57 -15.43 -5.30
C CYS A 144 -45.04 -14.63 -6.52
N LEU A 145 -46.24 -14.94 -7.00
CA LEU A 145 -47.09 -13.97 -7.69
C LEU A 145 -47.83 -13.18 -6.61
N VAL A 146 -47.77 -11.85 -6.65
CA VAL A 146 -48.93 -11.01 -7.02
C VAL A 146 -48.42 -9.65 -7.53
N GLU A 147 -48.92 -9.24 -8.69
CA GLU A 147 -48.81 -7.89 -9.29
C GLU A 147 -49.81 -6.90 -8.61
N PRO A 148 -50.29 -5.83 -9.28
CA PRO A 148 -49.94 -4.43 -9.09
C PRO A 148 -51.06 -3.61 -8.42
N MET A 149 -50.76 -2.39 -7.94
CA MET A 149 -51.57 -1.16 -8.08
C MET A 149 -50.66 0.05 -7.93
#